data_AF-A0A3B9GAT9-F1
#
_entry.id   AF-A0A3B9GAT9-F1
#
_cell.length_a   1.000
_cell.length_b   1.000
_cell.length_c   1.000
_cell.angle_alpha   90.00
_cell.angle_beta   90.00
_cell.angle_gamma   90.00
#
_symmetry.space_group_name_H-M   'P 1'
#
loop_
_entity.id
_entity.type
_entity.pdbx_description
1 polymer ?
#
loop_
_entity_poly.entity_id
_entity_poly.type
_entity_poly.pdbx_seq_one_letter_code
_entity_poly.pdbx_strand_id
1 'polypeptide(L)'
;MRERLDLLRAESTERLNRLSRQLSLTPEQRQKAYPLLLRSSPFYGANILIDGQAFPPVTANMVNEELLNTLNSVQQNDMIEDLVDEREWWSELIADFEAELEAEQASAGDLPLQPSEPQEEEKQSAFNLFNNANE
;
A
#
# COMPACT_ATOMS: atom_id res chain seq x y z
N MET A 1 -0.62 22.80 -1.37
CA MET A 1 -1.36 22.92 -0.09
C MET A 1 -2.87 22.86 -0.29
N ARG A 2 -3.48 23.76 -1.08
CA ARG A 2 -4.93 23.77 -1.31
C ARG A 2 -5.46 22.46 -1.92
N GLU A 3 -4.82 21.98 -2.99
CA GLU A 3 -5.15 20.72 -3.65
C GLU A 3 -5.11 19.50 -2.72
N ARG A 4 -4.07 19.41 -1.87
CA ARG A 4 -3.95 18.34 -0.87
C ARG A 4 -5.08 18.36 0.16
N LEU A 5 -5.52 19.55 0.56
CA LEU A 5 -6.65 19.72 1.48
C LEU A 5 -7.97 19.32 0.82
N ASP A 6 -8.13 19.62 -0.46
CA ASP A 6 -9.31 19.24 -1.24
C ASP A 6 -9.37 17.72 -1.44
N LEU A 7 -8.24 17.08 -1.77
CA LEU A 7 -8.11 15.62 -1.85
C LEU A 7 -8.39 14.95 -0.51
N LEU A 8 -7.82 15.46 0.58
CA LEU A 8 -8.08 14.97 1.94
C LEU A 8 -9.58 15.00 2.25
N ARG A 9 -10.24 16.13 2.03
CA ARG A 9 -11.67 16.28 2.31
C ARG A 9 -12.51 15.36 1.43
N ALA A 10 -12.21 15.28 0.14
CA ALA A 10 -12.94 14.44 -0.79
C ALA A 10 -12.84 12.95 -0.41
N GLU A 11 -11.62 12.46 -0.17
CA GLU A 11 -11.36 11.06 0.23
C GLU A 11 -12.02 10.71 1.56
N SER A 12 -11.87 11.56 2.57
CA SER A 12 -12.45 11.31 3.90
C SER A 12 -13.97 11.41 3.89
N THR A 13 -14.55 12.26 3.04
CA THR A 13 -16.00 12.35 2.85
C THR A 13 -16.55 11.09 2.17
N GLU A 14 -15.86 10.57 1.15
CA GLU A 14 -16.30 9.34 0.48
C GLU A 14 -16.20 8.14 1.42
N ARG A 15 -15.12 8.04 2.23
CA ARG A 15 -15.01 7.01 3.28
C ARG A 15 -16.13 7.11 4.30
N LEU A 16 -16.46 8.32 4.76
CA LEU A 16 -17.58 8.52 5.69
C LEU A 16 -18.91 8.10 5.06
N ASN A 17 -19.14 8.41 3.78
CA ASN A 17 -20.36 8.05 3.07
C ASN A 17 -20.48 6.53 2.90
N ARG A 18 -19.38 5.83 2.59
CA ARG A 18 -19.37 4.35 2.54
C ARG A 18 -19.70 3.74 3.90
N LEU A 19 -18.98 4.13 4.96
CA LEU A 19 -19.26 3.67 6.32
C LEU A 19 -20.70 3.99 6.77
N SER A 20 -21.20 5.19 6.42
CA SER A 20 -22.57 5.58 6.74
C SER A 20 -23.62 4.71 6.04
N ARG A 21 -23.34 4.25 4.81
CA ARG A 21 -24.24 3.34 4.08
C ARG A 21 -24.16 1.92 4.61
N GLN A 22 -22.95 1.42 4.90
CA GLN A 22 -22.74 0.05 5.41
C GLN A 22 -23.34 -0.12 6.81
N LEU A 23 -22.99 0.78 7.72
CA LEU A 23 -23.33 0.65 9.14
C LEU A 23 -24.55 1.48 9.54
N SER A 24 -25.20 2.18 8.60
CA SER A 24 -26.33 3.08 8.91
C SER A 24 -26.00 4.09 10.01
N LEU A 25 -24.85 4.78 9.90
CA LEU A 25 -24.36 5.67 10.96
C LEU A 25 -25.32 6.83 11.25
N THR A 26 -25.55 7.09 12.54
CA THR A 26 -26.31 8.26 12.99
C THR A 26 -25.54 9.57 12.75
N PRO A 27 -26.20 10.74 12.74
CA PRO A 27 -25.51 12.02 12.62
C PRO A 27 -24.41 12.23 13.67
N GLU A 28 -24.63 11.79 14.91
CA GLU A 28 -23.64 11.88 15.99
C GLU A 28 -22.43 10.98 15.73
N GLN A 29 -22.67 9.74 15.27
CA GLN A 29 -21.59 8.81 14.90
C GLN A 29 -20.76 9.37 13.74
N ARG A 30 -21.42 9.95 12.73
CA ARG A 30 -20.74 10.58 11.59
C ARG A 30 -19.86 11.75 12.03
N GLN A 31 -20.32 12.56 12.97
CA GLN A 31 -19.56 13.67 13.52
C GLN A 31 -18.30 13.19 14.26
N LYS A 32 -18.39 12.06 14.99
CA LYS A 32 -17.23 11.46 15.69
C LYS A 32 -16.27 10.74 14.73
N ALA A 33 -16.79 10.09 13.69
CA ALA A 33 -16.00 9.34 12.71
C ALA A 33 -15.16 10.25 11.80
N TYR A 34 -15.70 11.40 11.38
CA TYR A 34 -15.06 12.22 10.34
C TYR A 34 -13.65 12.71 10.70
N PRO A 35 -13.36 13.22 11.92
CA PRO A 35 -12.01 13.59 12.31
C PRO A 35 -11.01 12.42 12.31
N LEU A 36 -11.46 11.21 12.66
CA LEU A 36 -10.63 10.00 12.61
C LEU A 36 -10.25 9.66 11.17
N LEU A 37 -11.23 9.71 10.26
CA LEU A 37 -11.01 9.45 8.83
C LEU A 37 -10.02 10.45 8.23
N LEU A 38 -10.20 11.75 8.52
CA LEU A 38 -9.27 12.81 8.12
C LEU A 38 -7.84 12.49 8.57
N ARG A 39 -7.66 12.13 9.84
CA ARG A 39 -6.32 11.88 10.42
C ARG A 39 -5.65 10.61 9.91
N SER A 40 -6.43 9.68 9.35
CA SER A 40 -5.93 8.42 8.76
C SER A 40 -5.65 8.51 7.27
N SER A 41 -6.07 9.61 6.63
CA SER A 41 -5.90 9.79 5.20
C SER A 41 -4.40 9.84 4.84
N PRO A 42 -3.96 9.22 3.73
CA PRO A 42 -2.59 9.38 3.24
C PRO A 42 -2.27 10.84 2.88
N PHE A 43 -3.30 11.66 2.64
CA PHE A 43 -3.15 13.09 2.39
C PHE A 43 -3.08 13.92 3.67
N TYR A 44 -3.26 13.34 4.86
CA TYR A 44 -3.14 14.06 6.12
C TYR A 44 -1.67 14.44 6.39
N GLY A 45 -1.46 15.58 7.03
CA GLY A 45 -0.13 16.10 7.36
C GLY A 45 -0.17 16.91 8.64
N ALA A 46 0.96 16.99 9.35
CA ALA A 46 1.06 17.63 10.68
C ALA A 46 0.68 19.12 10.71
N ASN A 47 0.55 19.77 9.54
CA ASN A 47 0.16 21.16 9.39
C ASN A 47 -1.33 21.36 9.07
N ILE A 48 -2.14 20.29 9.04
CA ILE A 48 -3.58 20.37 8.78
C ILE A 48 -4.32 20.52 10.12
N LEU A 49 -5.06 21.62 10.25
CA LEU A 49 -5.91 21.90 11.40
C LEU A 49 -7.32 21.35 11.15
N ILE A 50 -7.85 20.62 12.12
CA ILE A 50 -9.25 20.18 12.19
C ILE A 50 -9.88 21.05 13.27
N ASP A 51 -10.89 21.84 12.91
CA ASP A 51 -11.56 22.80 13.82
C ASP A 51 -10.59 23.75 14.55
N GLY A 52 -9.51 24.15 13.86
CA GLY A 52 -8.49 25.05 14.41
C GLY A 52 -7.44 24.36 15.30
N GLN A 53 -7.55 23.05 15.52
CA GLN A 53 -6.63 22.26 16.33
C GLN A 53 -5.80 21.29 15.47
N ALA A 54 -4.51 21.16 15.79
CA ALA A 54 -3.64 20.15 15.22
C ALA A 54 -3.83 18.82 15.94
N PHE A 55 -3.94 17.72 15.19
CA PHE A 55 -4.02 16.37 15.73
C PHE A 55 -2.94 15.50 15.12
N PRO A 56 -2.43 14.49 15.86
CA PRO A 56 -1.50 13.53 15.28
C PRO A 56 -2.22 12.63 14.26
N PRO A 57 -1.52 12.17 13.21
CA PRO A 57 -2.06 11.16 12.31
C PRO A 57 -2.42 9.87 13.08
N VAL A 58 -3.34 9.09 12.53
CA VAL A 58 -3.72 7.78 13.09
C VAL A 58 -3.55 6.69 12.03
N THR A 59 -3.26 5.48 12.47
CA THR A 59 -3.19 4.32 11.56
C THR A 59 -4.60 3.82 11.24
N ALA A 60 -4.72 3.02 10.18
CA ALA A 60 -5.99 2.36 9.85
C ALA A 60 -6.52 1.50 11.01
N ASN A 61 -5.65 0.75 11.70
CA ASN A 61 -6.05 -0.08 12.85
C ASN A 61 -6.63 0.77 13.99
N MET A 62 -5.98 1.90 14.30
CA MET A 62 -6.51 2.83 15.31
C MET A 62 -7.86 3.42 14.89
N VAL A 63 -8.09 3.68 13.61
CA VAL A 63 -9.42 4.12 13.14
C VAL A 63 -10.46 3.04 13.40
N ASN A 64 -10.16 1.77 13.14
CA ASN A 64 -11.12 0.70 13.34
C ASN A 64 -11.47 0.54 14.84
N GLU A 65 -10.47 0.52 15.72
CA GLU A 65 -10.67 0.46 17.18
C GLU A 65 -11.51 1.65 17.69
N GLU A 66 -11.18 2.86 17.27
CA GLU A 66 -11.90 4.07 17.70
C GLU A 66 -13.31 4.15 17.11
N LEU A 67 -13.51 3.68 15.87
CA LEU A 67 -14.84 3.58 15.27
C LEU A 67 -15.71 2.61 16.06
N LEU A 68 -15.22 1.41 16.40
CA LEU A 68 -15.96 0.43 17.19
C LEU A 68 -16.50 1.04 18.49
N ASN A 69 -15.73 1.88 19.18
CA ASN A 69 -16.16 2.57 20.40
C ASN A 69 -17.34 3.55 20.21
N THR A 70 -17.60 3.99 18.97
CA THR A 70 -18.71 4.90 18.64
C THR A 70 -19.98 4.18 18.16
N LEU A 71 -19.86 2.90 17.84
CA LEU A 71 -20.92 2.08 17.24
C LEU A 71 -21.79 1.42 18.32
N ASN A 72 -23.04 1.10 17.95
CA ASN A 72 -23.85 0.20 18.77
C ASN A 72 -23.46 -1.26 18.51
N SER A 73 -23.94 -2.18 19.36
CA SER A 73 -23.52 -3.60 19.29
C SER A 73 -23.82 -4.29 17.96
N VAL A 74 -24.90 -3.91 17.27
CA VAL A 74 -25.24 -4.47 15.95
C VAL A 74 -24.20 -4.00 14.93
N GLN A 75 -23.99 -2.69 14.85
CA GLN A 75 -23.00 -2.09 13.96
C GLN A 75 -21.57 -2.56 14.25
N GLN A 76 -21.23 -2.82 15.52
CA GLN A 76 -19.93 -3.38 15.90
C GLN A 76 -19.76 -4.79 15.34
N ASN A 77 -20.77 -5.65 15.48
CA ASN A 77 -20.72 -7.00 14.93
C ASN A 77 -20.58 -6.97 13.41
N ASP A 78 -21.41 -6.16 12.73
CA ASP A 78 -21.35 -6.00 11.26
C ASP A 78 -19.94 -5.56 10.82
N MET A 79 -19.36 -4.58 11.51
CA MET A 79 -18.00 -4.11 11.21
C MET A 79 -16.92 -5.16 11.51
N ILE A 80 -17.06 -5.97 12.55
CA ILE A 80 -16.10 -7.02 12.88
C ILE A 80 -16.16 -8.14 11.84
N GLU A 81 -17.36 -8.54 11.40
CA GLU A 81 -17.55 -9.53 10.33
C GLU A 81 -16.91 -9.04 9.03
N ASP A 82 -17.20 -7.81 8.61
CA ASP A 82 -16.60 -7.18 7.43
C ASP A 82 -15.06 -7.18 7.50
N LEU A 83 -14.47 -6.88 8.66
CA LEU A 83 -13.01 -6.85 8.84
C LEU A 83 -12.38 -8.25 8.81
N VAL A 84 -13.10 -9.27 9.28
CA VAL A 84 -12.64 -10.66 9.20
C VAL A 84 -12.66 -11.12 7.75
N ASP A 85 -13.77 -10.89 7.05
CA ASP A 85 -13.93 -11.24 5.64
C ASP A 85 -12.89 -10.53 4.76
N GLU A 86 -12.66 -9.24 4.98
CA GLU A 86 -11.62 -8.48 4.28
C GLU A 86 -10.22 -9.07 4.54
N ARG A 87 -9.93 -9.46 5.79
CA ARG A 87 -8.64 -10.07 6.13
C ARG A 87 -8.45 -11.42 5.44
N GLU A 88 -9.49 -12.24 5.37
CA GLU A 88 -9.45 -13.52 4.68
C GLU A 88 -9.23 -13.32 3.18
N TRP A 89 -10.00 -12.42 2.56
CA TRP A 89 -9.84 -12.06 1.15
C TRP A 89 -8.43 -11.53 0.81
N TRP A 90 -7.86 -10.64 1.62
CA TRP A 90 -6.48 -10.17 1.41
C TRP A 90 -5.46 -11.29 1.57
N SER A 91 -5.69 -12.22 2.50
CA SER A 91 -4.79 -13.35 2.71
C SER A 91 -4.78 -14.30 1.51
N GLU A 92 -5.94 -14.55 0.91
CA GLU A 92 -6.06 -15.32 -0.33
C GLU A 92 -5.35 -14.63 -1.50
N LEU A 93 -5.61 -13.32 -1.69
CA LEU A 93 -4.97 -12.56 -2.75
C LEU A 93 -3.44 -12.53 -2.64
N ILE A 94 -2.91 -12.39 -1.42
CA ILE A 94 -1.46 -12.44 -1.18
C ILE A 94 -0.91 -13.83 -1.51
N ALA A 95 -1.59 -14.91 -1.12
CA ALA A 95 -1.17 -16.27 -1.42
C ALA A 95 -1.14 -16.54 -2.93
N ASP A 96 -2.11 -16.02 -3.69
CA ASP A 96 -2.13 -16.12 -5.16
C ASP A 96 -0.92 -15.42 -5.79
N PHE A 97 -0.61 -14.19 -5.34
CA PHE A 97 0.57 -13.46 -5.82
C PHE A 97 1.89 -14.15 -5.43
N GLU A 98 1.98 -14.72 -4.23
CA GLU A 98 3.17 -15.47 -3.79
C GLU A 98 3.38 -16.73 -4.63
N ALA A 99 2.31 -17.46 -4.95
CA ALA A 99 2.36 -18.64 -5.81
C ALA A 99 2.75 -18.30 -7.26
N GLU A 100 2.22 -17.20 -7.81
CA GLU A 100 2.61 -16.70 -9.14
C GLU A 100 4.09 -16.32 -9.16
N LEU A 101 4.57 -15.62 -8.14
CA LEU A 101 5.97 -15.23 -8.01
C LEU A 101 6.90 -16.46 -7.89
N GLU A 102 6.52 -17.49 -7.13
CA GLU A 102 7.29 -18.73 -7.01
C GLU A 102 7.32 -19.49 -8.34
N ALA A 103 6.20 -19.55 -9.07
CA ALA A 103 6.13 -20.18 -10.39
C ALA A 103 6.99 -19.45 -11.43
N GLU A 104 6.97 -18.11 -11.44
CA GLU A 104 7.85 -17.31 -12.30
C GLU A 104 9.32 -17.52 -11.95
N GLN A 105 9.69 -17.55 -10.67
CA GLN A 105 11.07 -17.83 -10.24
C GLN A 105 11.51 -19.24 -10.63
N ALA A 106 10.64 -20.25 -10.47
CA ALA A 106 10.93 -21.61 -10.89
C ALA A 106 11.10 -21.70 -12.42
N SER A 107 10.28 -20.98 -13.20
CA SER A 107 10.40 -20.92 -14.65
C SER A 107 11.63 -20.12 -15.11
N ALA A 108 12.05 -19.10 -14.37
CA ALA A 108 13.26 -18.33 -14.64
C ALA A 108 14.54 -19.08 -14.22
N GLY A 109 14.45 -19.98 -13.23
CA GLY A 109 15.53 -20.88 -12.80
C GLY A 109 15.86 -21.97 -13.80
N ASP A 110 14.98 -22.22 -14.78
CA ASP A 110 15.17 -23.19 -15.87
C ASP A 110 15.73 -22.54 -17.16
N LEU A 111 16.02 -21.23 -17.14
CA LEU A 111 16.94 -20.65 -18.11
C LEU A 111 18.33 -21.20 -17.80
N PRO A 112 19.01 -21.88 -18.75
CA PRO A 112 20.39 -22.25 -18.52
C PRO A 112 21.14 -20.96 -18.23
N LEU A 113 21.71 -20.87 -17.02
CA LEU A 113 22.90 -20.07 -16.80
C LEU A 113 23.89 -20.60 -17.83
N GLN A 114 23.93 -19.98 -19.01
CA GLN A 114 25.06 -20.20 -19.89
C GLN A 114 26.27 -19.91 -19.01
N PRO A 115 27.17 -20.88 -18.78
CA PRO A 115 28.46 -20.51 -18.28
C PRO A 115 28.99 -19.53 -19.32
N SER A 116 29.06 -18.26 -18.94
CA SER A 116 29.96 -17.34 -19.61
C SER A 116 31.32 -17.94 -19.29
N GLU A 117 31.84 -18.79 -20.17
CA GLU A 117 33.19 -19.29 -20.09
C GLU A 117 34.11 -18.10 -19.78
N PRO A 118 35.05 -18.24 -18.84
CA PRO A 118 35.97 -17.16 -18.52
C PRO A 118 36.75 -16.79 -19.78
N GLN A 119 36.77 -15.49 -20.09
CA GLN A 119 37.49 -14.91 -21.20
C GLN A 119 38.97 -15.31 -21.18
N GLU A 120 39.38 -16.18 -22.09
CA GLU A 120 40.77 -16.28 -22.54
C GLU A 120 40.76 -16.54 -24.05
N GLU A 121 40.93 -15.48 -24.85
CA GLU A 121 41.62 -15.46 -26.17
C GLU A 121 41.31 -14.20 -27.00
N GLU A 122 41.39 -12.99 -26.43
CA GLU A 122 41.50 -11.76 -27.27
C GLU A 122 42.53 -10.75 -26.73
N LYS A 123 43.55 -11.22 -25.98
CA LYS A 123 44.72 -10.39 -25.63
C LYS A 123 45.99 -10.71 -26.42
N GLN A 124 45.92 -11.60 -27.42
CA GLN A 124 47.07 -11.91 -28.28
C GLN A 124 46.95 -11.39 -29.73
N SER A 125 45.76 -10.97 -30.17
CA SER A 125 45.58 -10.43 -31.53
C SER A 125 45.91 -8.93 -31.65
N ALA A 126 45.88 -8.16 -30.56
CA ALA A 126 46.23 -6.74 -30.58
C ALA A 126 47.75 -6.48 -30.45
N PHE A 127 48.55 -7.46 -30.00
CA PHE A 127 49.99 -7.30 -29.82
C PHE A 127 50.82 -7.70 -31.07
N ASN A 128 50.24 -8.45 -32.01
CA ASN A 128 50.89 -8.85 -33.26
C ASN A 128 50.67 -7.85 -34.42
N LEU A 129 49.89 -6.79 -34.22
CA LEU A 129 49.67 -5.72 -35.20
C LEU A 129 50.66 -4.54 -35.05
N PHE A 130 51.43 -4.47 -33.96
CA PHE A 130 52.35 -3.34 -33.70
C PHE A 130 53.84 -3.64 -33.92
N ASN A 131 54.23 -4.88 -34.23
CA ASN A 131 55.64 -5.26 -34.39
C ASN A 131 56.07 -5.57 -35.84
N ASN A 132 55.22 -5.39 -36.84
CA ASN A 132 55.56 -5.62 -38.26
C ASN A 132 55.51 -4.33 -39.11
N ALA A 133 55.78 -3.18 -38.51
CA ALA A 133 55.87 -1.90 -39.21
C ALA A 133 57.20 -1.18 -38.94
N ASN A 134 58.30 -1.93 -38.85
CA ASN A 134 59.66 -1.39 -38.97
C ASN A 134 60.61 -2.50 -39.44
N GLU A 135 60.71 -2.67 -40.76
CA GLU A 135 61.95 -3.00 -41.46
C GLU A 135 61.96 -2.28 -42.82
#